data_AF-A0A7G9SDT2-F1
#
_entry.id   AF-A0A7G9SDT2-F1
#
_cell.length_a   1.000
_cell.length_b   1.000
_cell.length_c   1.000
_cell.angle_alpha   90.00
_cell.angle_beta   90.00
_cell.angle_gamma   90.00
#
_symmetry.space_group_name_H-M   'P 1'
#
loop_
_entity.id
_entity.type
_entity.pdbx_description
1 polymer ?
#
loop_
_entity_poly.entity_id
_entity_poly.type
_entity_poly.pdbx_seq_one_letter_code
_entity_poly.pdbx_strand_id
1 'polypeptide(L)'
;MLLLADGVAADMTDVTALAEQDGAVILTVPDDEDHAGFERIDASRRWAGVARFEASLLGATAAMLGDWDLQSTLLRRAIQAGVPLRAAALGEGAGPLLAEDEASLAGFERRLLVASRGARDDWVARYLLPLVEEIATERLMETRVASDWLIYAAVALNTVAAFAFTRGWLGPAVALMVLSLPLDLVARRIGLLRLRPVSARSVGARLLWPSAGLALLALGWFVTRQGVGGWGAIMAAFAAAGFAEAFRLERGSIDVPGKLWLFSRRSAVIAAIPFALLGAWNSYLALLALYAAASFFLVQHVRHRDSGQGD
;
A
#
# COMPACT_ATOMS: atom_id res chain seq x y z
N MET A 1 22.47 0.42 -3.09
CA MET A 1 22.01 0.31 -4.49
C MET A 1 21.20 -0.98 -4.62
N LEU A 2 20.11 -0.97 -5.38
CA LEU A 2 19.36 -2.18 -5.73
C LEU A 2 19.82 -2.66 -7.11
N LEU A 3 20.08 -3.96 -7.22
CA LEU A 3 20.37 -4.65 -8.47
C LEU A 3 19.22 -5.61 -8.76
N LEU A 4 18.69 -5.52 -9.98
CA LEU A 4 17.71 -6.46 -10.53
C LEU A 4 18.35 -7.20 -11.70
N ALA A 5 18.18 -8.52 -11.73
CA ALA A 5 18.56 -9.38 -12.84
C ALA A 5 17.72 -9.07 -14.07
N ASP A 6 18.30 -9.29 -15.25
CA ASP A 6 17.56 -9.17 -16.49
C ASP A 6 16.42 -10.20 -16.56
N GLY A 7 15.29 -9.80 -17.14
CA GLY A 7 14.10 -10.65 -17.25
C GLY A 7 13.40 -10.98 -15.93
N VAL A 8 13.86 -10.46 -14.78
CA VAL A 8 13.23 -10.73 -13.48
C VAL A 8 12.21 -9.67 -13.11
N ALA A 9 10.98 -10.12 -12.86
CA ALA A 9 9.97 -9.34 -12.18
C ALA A 9 9.88 -9.72 -10.71
N ALA A 10 10.40 -8.86 -9.85
CA ALA A 10 10.41 -9.05 -8.42
C ALA A 10 9.11 -8.63 -7.73
N ASP A 11 8.80 -9.25 -6.59
CA ASP A 11 7.70 -8.80 -5.74
C ASP A 11 8.01 -7.41 -5.14
N MET A 12 7.06 -6.49 -5.24
CA MET A 12 7.24 -5.11 -4.76
C MET A 12 7.42 -5.03 -3.24
N THR A 13 6.85 -5.97 -2.49
CA THR A 13 7.01 -6.05 -1.03
C THR A 13 8.46 -6.36 -0.69
N ASP A 14 9.05 -7.34 -1.37
CA ASP A 14 10.44 -7.76 -1.20
C ASP A 14 11.42 -6.66 -1.63
N VAL A 15 11.15 -5.97 -2.74
CA VAL A 15 11.96 -4.82 -3.21
C VAL A 15 11.90 -3.67 -2.20
N THR A 16 10.72 -3.37 -1.66
CA THR A 16 10.55 -2.29 -0.68
C THR A 16 11.25 -2.61 0.63
N ALA A 17 11.10 -3.85 1.14
CA ALA A 17 11.79 -4.32 2.34
C ALA A 17 13.32 -4.26 2.18
N LEU A 18 13.84 -4.65 1.02
CA LEU A 18 15.26 -4.47 0.69
C LEU A 18 15.68 -3.01 0.63
N ALA A 19 14.83 -2.13 0.08
CA ALA A 19 15.16 -0.70 -0.05
C ALA A 19 15.32 -0.01 1.30
N GLU A 20 14.49 -0.40 2.28
CA GLU A 20 14.48 0.14 3.65
C GLU A 20 15.59 -0.42 4.54
N GLN A 21 16.22 -1.52 4.14
CA GLN A 21 17.23 -2.18 4.96
C GLN A 21 18.63 -1.59 4.80
N ASP A 22 19.38 -1.54 5.91
CA ASP A 22 20.80 -1.19 5.91
C ASP A 22 21.71 -2.38 5.56
N GLY A 23 22.76 -2.10 4.80
CA GLY A 23 23.74 -3.10 4.36
C GLY A 23 23.38 -3.83 3.06
N ALA A 24 24.25 -4.78 2.70
CA ALA A 24 24.07 -5.64 1.52
C ALA A 24 23.27 -6.90 1.88
N VAL A 25 22.35 -7.30 1.00
CA VAL A 25 21.49 -8.48 1.14
C VAL A 25 21.18 -9.06 -0.23
N ILE A 26 21.14 -10.39 -0.34
CA ILE A 26 20.70 -11.10 -1.56
C ILE A 26 19.39 -11.83 -1.28
N LEU A 27 18.39 -11.67 -2.15
CA LEU A 27 17.16 -12.46 -2.08
C LEU A 27 17.34 -13.81 -2.76
N THR A 28 16.77 -14.86 -2.17
CA THR A 28 16.90 -16.24 -2.63
C THR A 28 15.55 -16.94 -2.70
N VAL A 29 15.43 -17.86 -3.65
CA VAL A 29 14.33 -18.84 -3.76
C VAL A 29 14.89 -20.26 -3.54
N PRO A 30 14.06 -21.23 -3.13
CA PRO A 30 14.49 -22.63 -3.02
C PRO A 30 14.96 -23.19 -4.38
N ASP A 31 15.86 -24.17 -4.33
CA ASP A 31 16.25 -24.96 -5.51
C ASP A 31 15.20 -26.07 -5.75
N ASP A 32 14.15 -25.76 -6.52
CA ASP A 32 13.09 -26.67 -6.95
C ASP A 32 12.83 -26.56 -8.47
N GLU A 33 11.91 -27.37 -9.00
CA GLU A 33 11.56 -27.35 -10.42
C GLU A 33 10.94 -26.01 -10.86
N ASP A 34 10.16 -25.37 -9.99
CA ASP A 34 9.49 -24.10 -10.28
C ASP A 34 10.48 -22.92 -10.42
N HIS A 35 11.63 -23.01 -9.77
CA HIS A 35 12.68 -21.99 -9.80
C HIS A 35 13.91 -22.40 -10.63
N ALA A 36 13.80 -23.43 -11.47
CA ALA A 36 14.92 -23.99 -12.23
C ALA A 36 15.59 -23.01 -13.21
N GLY A 37 14.90 -21.93 -13.63
CA GLY A 37 15.46 -20.87 -14.48
C GLY A 37 16.35 -19.87 -13.72
N PHE A 38 16.23 -19.76 -12.39
CA PHE A 38 17.00 -18.79 -11.62
C PHE A 38 18.47 -19.21 -11.43
N GLU A 39 19.39 -18.23 -11.34
CA GLU A 39 20.81 -18.51 -11.16
C GLU A 39 21.07 -19.24 -9.84
N ARG A 40 21.73 -20.42 -9.91
CA ARG A 40 22.00 -21.24 -8.72
C ARG A 40 23.14 -20.64 -7.88
N ILE A 41 22.87 -20.43 -6.58
CA ILE A 41 23.85 -19.92 -5.61
C ILE A 41 24.52 -21.09 -4.88
N ASP A 42 23.72 -22.02 -4.38
CA ASP A 42 24.18 -23.20 -3.65
C ASP A 42 23.28 -24.42 -3.94
N ALA A 43 23.48 -25.52 -3.21
CA ALA A 43 22.75 -26.78 -3.41
C ALA A 43 21.28 -26.74 -2.94
N SER A 44 20.85 -25.66 -2.30
CA SER A 44 19.52 -25.50 -1.70
C SER A 44 18.81 -24.22 -2.11
N ARG A 45 19.54 -23.27 -2.71
CA ARG A 45 19.07 -21.91 -2.97
C ARG A 45 19.53 -21.40 -4.33
N ARG A 46 18.62 -20.66 -4.96
CA ARG A 46 18.86 -19.89 -6.18
C ARG A 46 18.65 -18.42 -5.92
N TRP A 47 19.27 -17.59 -6.74
CA TRP A 47 19.15 -16.15 -6.67
C TRP A 47 17.78 -15.72 -7.19
N ALA A 48 17.02 -14.99 -6.38
CA ALA A 48 15.71 -14.46 -6.74
C ALA A 48 15.76 -13.35 -7.82
N GLY A 49 16.95 -13.02 -8.33
CA GLY A 49 17.16 -11.93 -9.28
C GLY A 49 17.10 -10.53 -8.67
N VAL A 50 17.10 -10.39 -7.35
CA VAL A 50 17.20 -9.10 -6.67
C VAL A 50 18.23 -9.14 -5.56
N ALA A 51 19.04 -8.09 -5.46
CA ALA A 51 19.96 -7.89 -4.37
C ALA A 51 20.14 -6.41 -4.06
N ARG A 52 20.47 -6.10 -2.80
CA ARG A 52 20.97 -4.80 -2.38
C ARG A 52 22.46 -4.90 -2.14
N PHE A 53 23.22 -3.97 -2.71
CA PHE A 53 24.65 -3.84 -2.51
C PHE A 53 25.03 -2.45 -2.04
N GLU A 54 26.14 -2.34 -1.33
CA GLU A 54 26.80 -1.07 -1.07
C GLU A 54 27.53 -0.57 -2.32
N ALA A 55 27.61 0.75 -2.48
CA ALA A 55 28.24 1.36 -3.65
C ALA A 55 29.74 1.06 -3.76
N SER A 56 30.40 0.83 -2.61
CA SER A 56 31.81 0.42 -2.51
C SER A 56 32.08 -0.92 -3.20
N LEU A 57 31.20 -1.91 -2.99
CA LEU A 57 31.29 -3.26 -3.57
C LEU A 57 31.16 -3.23 -5.09
N LEU A 58 30.27 -2.37 -5.60
CA LEU A 58 30.09 -2.16 -7.04
C LEU A 58 31.32 -1.52 -7.67
N GLY A 59 31.87 -0.46 -7.07
CA GLY A 59 33.04 0.24 -7.59
C GLY A 59 34.27 -0.66 -7.68
N ALA A 60 34.51 -1.48 -6.65
CA ALA A 60 35.60 -2.45 -6.63
C ALA A 60 35.44 -3.55 -7.69
N THR A 61 34.19 -3.96 -7.96
CA THR A 61 33.91 -5.01 -8.95
C THR A 61 33.99 -4.47 -10.38
N ALA A 62 33.45 -3.28 -10.64
CA ALA A 62 33.50 -2.60 -11.94
C ALA A 62 34.94 -2.30 -12.38
N ALA A 63 35.83 -1.93 -11.44
CA ALA A 63 37.23 -1.68 -11.73
C ALA A 63 38.02 -2.93 -12.18
N MET A 64 37.50 -4.13 -11.92
CA MET A 64 38.13 -5.40 -12.27
C MET A 64 37.44 -6.12 -13.44
N LEU A 65 36.32 -5.58 -13.94
CA LEU A 65 35.32 -6.40 -14.64
C LEU A 65 35.66 -6.75 -16.09
N GLY A 66 36.50 -6.00 -16.81
CA GLY A 66 36.80 -6.29 -18.22
C GLY A 66 35.53 -6.59 -19.04
N ASP A 67 35.51 -7.73 -19.75
CA ASP A 67 34.38 -8.20 -20.58
C ASP A 67 33.42 -9.17 -19.85
N TRP A 68 33.59 -9.37 -18.54
CA TRP A 68 32.76 -10.31 -17.78
C TRP A 68 31.39 -9.71 -17.46
N ASP A 69 30.36 -10.55 -17.32
CA ASP A 69 29.05 -10.08 -16.88
C ASP A 69 29.11 -9.50 -15.45
N LEU A 70 28.66 -8.25 -15.32
CA LEU A 70 28.72 -7.51 -14.05
C LEU A 70 27.85 -8.15 -12.99
N GLN A 71 26.66 -8.62 -13.37
CA GLN A 71 25.65 -9.10 -12.41
C GLN A 71 26.10 -10.40 -11.76
N SER A 72 26.44 -11.42 -12.54
CA SER A 72 26.92 -12.70 -12.03
C SER A 72 28.26 -12.57 -11.31
N THR A 73 29.17 -11.70 -11.78
CA THR A 73 30.46 -11.48 -11.10
C THR A 73 30.28 -10.81 -9.74
N LEU A 74 29.44 -9.77 -9.66
CA LEU A 74 29.13 -9.09 -8.41
C LEU A 74 28.42 -10.02 -7.43
N LEU A 75 27.45 -10.82 -7.91
CA LEU A 75 26.74 -11.80 -7.12
C LEU A 75 27.70 -12.82 -6.49
N ARG A 76 28.58 -13.43 -7.29
CA ARG A 76 29.56 -14.41 -6.77
C ARG A 76 30.49 -13.80 -5.73
N ARG A 77 30.98 -12.58 -5.96
CA ARG A 77 31.83 -11.88 -4.99
C ARG A 77 31.10 -11.55 -3.70
N ALA A 78 29.85 -11.14 -3.79
CA ALA A 78 29.02 -10.88 -2.62
C ALA A 78 28.77 -12.15 -1.79
N ILE A 79 28.49 -13.28 -2.45
CA ILE A 79 28.34 -14.57 -1.78
C ILE A 79 29.65 -14.99 -1.10
N GLN A 80 30.79 -14.86 -1.80
CA GLN A 80 32.12 -15.15 -1.24
C GLN A 80 32.47 -14.24 -0.05
N ALA A 81 32.02 -12.98 -0.08
CA ALA A 81 32.16 -12.03 1.01
C ALA A 81 31.21 -12.28 2.19
N GLY A 82 30.33 -13.29 2.10
CA GLY A 82 29.41 -13.66 3.17
C GLY A 82 28.21 -12.72 3.30
N VAL A 83 27.79 -12.04 2.22
CA VAL A 83 26.60 -11.19 2.25
C VAL A 83 25.38 -12.02 2.67
N PRO A 84 24.55 -11.52 3.61
CA PRO A 84 23.40 -12.27 4.13
C PRO A 84 22.38 -12.60 3.04
N LEU A 85 21.91 -13.84 3.07
CA LEU A 85 20.87 -14.37 2.18
C LEU A 85 19.52 -14.32 2.87
N ARG A 86 18.48 -13.87 2.15
CA ARG A 86 17.10 -13.84 2.64
C ARG A 86 16.19 -14.59 1.68
N ALA A 87 15.33 -15.45 2.21
CA ALA A 87 14.28 -16.07 1.42
C ALA A 87 13.25 -15.03 0.96
N ALA A 88 12.91 -15.04 -0.33
CA ALA A 88 11.82 -14.25 -0.88
C ALA A 88 10.47 -14.71 -0.32
N ALA A 89 9.47 -13.82 -0.32
CA ALA A 89 8.12 -14.20 0.05
C ALA A 89 7.53 -15.10 -1.04
N LEU A 90 7.22 -16.36 -0.68
CA LEU A 90 6.63 -17.34 -1.60
C LEU A 90 5.17 -17.59 -1.23
N GLY A 91 4.31 -17.69 -2.24
CA GLY A 91 2.88 -17.95 -2.04
C GLY A 91 2.07 -17.86 -3.33
N GLU A 92 0.77 -18.11 -3.24
CA GLU A 92 -0.14 -18.07 -4.39
C GLU A 92 -0.22 -16.63 -4.95
N GLY A 93 0.52 -16.37 -6.03
CA GLY A 93 0.65 -15.04 -6.63
C GLY A 93 1.74 -14.15 -6.03
N ALA A 94 2.62 -14.68 -5.18
CA ALA A 94 3.78 -13.99 -4.59
C ALA A 94 5.10 -14.67 -5.00
N GLY A 95 6.18 -13.89 -5.05
CA GLY A 95 7.53 -14.37 -5.36
C GLY A 95 8.07 -13.90 -6.71
N PRO A 96 9.40 -13.93 -6.91
CA PRO A 96 10.06 -13.45 -8.12
C PRO A 96 9.69 -14.31 -9.33
N LEU A 97 9.60 -13.67 -10.49
CA LEU A 97 9.29 -14.30 -11.77
C LEU A 97 10.41 -14.06 -12.76
N LEU A 98 10.78 -15.10 -13.50
CA LEU A 98 11.73 -15.02 -14.59
C LEU A 98 10.96 -15.13 -15.92
N ALA A 99 11.00 -14.08 -16.72
CA ALA A 99 10.31 -14.01 -18.00
C ALA A 99 11.25 -14.46 -19.14
N GLU A 100 11.42 -15.78 -19.30
CA GLU A 100 12.25 -16.35 -20.37
C GLU A 100 11.43 -16.68 -21.64
N ASP A 101 10.16 -17.10 -21.50
CA ASP A 101 9.33 -17.61 -22.59
C ASP A 101 7.96 -16.90 -22.73
N GLU A 102 7.28 -17.08 -23.87
CA GLU A 102 5.93 -16.55 -24.14
C GLU A 102 4.88 -17.09 -23.15
N ALA A 103 5.04 -18.34 -22.68
CA ALA A 103 4.24 -18.91 -21.60
C ALA A 103 4.51 -18.24 -20.24
N SER A 104 5.77 -17.86 -19.98
CA SER A 104 6.19 -17.12 -18.80
C SER A 104 5.64 -15.69 -18.80
N LEU A 105 5.45 -15.10 -19.99
CA LEU A 105 4.77 -13.81 -20.18
C LEU A 105 3.29 -13.85 -19.79
N ALA A 106 2.56 -14.90 -20.18
CA ALA A 106 1.17 -15.09 -19.76
C ALA A 106 1.06 -15.34 -18.24
N GLY A 107 2.02 -16.06 -17.66
CA GLY A 107 2.17 -16.23 -16.22
C GLY A 107 2.46 -14.90 -15.50
N PHE A 108 3.33 -14.07 -16.10
CA PHE A 108 3.63 -12.73 -15.63
C PHE A 108 2.41 -11.81 -15.70
N GLU A 109 1.66 -11.80 -16.81
CA GLU A 109 0.43 -11.01 -16.95
C GLU A 109 -0.62 -11.44 -15.93
N ARG A 110 -0.82 -12.76 -15.76
CA ARG A 110 -1.77 -13.30 -14.77
C ARG A 110 -1.34 -12.98 -13.34
N ARG A 111 -0.03 -13.01 -13.03
CA ARG A 111 0.47 -12.62 -11.71
C ARG A 111 0.49 -11.11 -11.50
N LEU A 112 0.75 -10.30 -12.53
CA LEU A 112 0.56 -8.84 -12.47
C LEU A 112 -0.93 -8.51 -12.26
N LEU A 113 -1.85 -9.28 -12.86
CA LEU A 113 -3.28 -9.20 -12.59
C LEU A 113 -3.62 -9.61 -11.15
N VAL A 114 -2.97 -10.63 -10.58
CA VAL A 114 -3.18 -11.07 -9.20
C VAL A 114 -2.56 -10.08 -8.19
N ALA A 115 -1.32 -9.63 -8.41
CA ALA A 115 -0.64 -8.60 -7.62
C ALA A 115 -1.33 -7.23 -7.74
N SER A 116 -1.90 -6.90 -8.90
CA SER A 116 -2.68 -5.67 -9.11
C SER A 116 -4.07 -5.69 -8.47
N ARG A 117 -4.55 -6.86 -8.00
CA ARG A 117 -5.72 -6.90 -7.09
C ARG A 117 -5.44 -6.19 -5.75
N GLY A 118 -4.21 -5.73 -5.55
CA GLY A 118 -3.78 -4.89 -4.45
C GLY A 118 -3.73 -5.65 -3.13
N ALA A 119 -2.82 -5.24 -2.25
CA ALA A 119 -2.93 -5.59 -0.85
C ALA A 119 -4.27 -5.04 -0.33
N ARG A 120 -5.29 -5.92 -0.25
CA ARG A 120 -6.63 -5.60 0.26
C ARG A 120 -6.53 -5.48 1.77
N ASP A 121 -5.99 -4.36 2.19
CA ASP A 121 -5.58 -4.10 3.56
C ASP A 121 -6.75 -3.80 4.50
N ASP A 122 -7.97 -3.67 3.99
CA ASP A 122 -9.18 -3.43 4.78
C ASP A 122 -10.38 -4.27 4.30
N TRP A 123 -11.31 -4.51 5.23
CA TRP A 123 -12.52 -5.29 4.98
C TRP A 123 -13.41 -4.66 3.89
N VAL A 124 -13.39 -3.33 3.76
CA VAL A 124 -14.18 -2.62 2.73
C VAL A 124 -13.66 -2.95 1.33
N ALA A 125 -12.34 -2.91 1.11
CA ALA A 125 -11.74 -3.31 -0.16
C ALA A 125 -11.89 -4.80 -0.44
N ARG A 126 -11.93 -5.63 0.62
CA ARG A 126 -12.08 -7.08 0.46
C ARG A 126 -13.49 -7.51 0.10
N TYR A 127 -14.51 -6.92 0.71
CA TYR A 127 -15.89 -7.42 0.59
C TYR A 127 -16.83 -6.50 -0.19
N LEU A 128 -16.64 -5.18 -0.12
CA LEU A 128 -17.60 -4.21 -0.68
C LEU A 128 -17.19 -3.68 -2.05
N LEU A 129 -15.90 -3.37 -2.22
CA LEU A 129 -15.40 -2.70 -3.43
C LEU A 129 -15.06 -3.59 -4.64
N PRO A 130 -14.90 -4.93 -4.57
CA PRO A 130 -14.55 -5.73 -5.76
C PRO A 130 -15.55 -5.56 -6.92
N LEU A 131 -16.85 -5.53 -6.62
CA LEU A 131 -17.90 -5.37 -7.63
C LEU A 131 -17.82 -4.02 -8.34
N VAL A 132 -17.61 -2.95 -7.57
CA VAL A 132 -17.52 -1.59 -8.10
C VAL A 132 -16.23 -1.39 -8.89
N GLU A 133 -15.14 -1.98 -8.41
CA GLU A 133 -13.83 -1.90 -9.05
C GLU A 133 -13.80 -2.63 -10.40
N GLU A 134 -14.43 -3.80 -10.51
CA GLU A 134 -14.48 -4.56 -11.76
C GLU A 134 -15.23 -3.80 -12.86
N ILE A 135 -16.44 -3.31 -12.54
CA ILE A 135 -17.25 -2.51 -13.47
C ILE A 135 -16.52 -1.21 -13.87
N ALA A 136 -15.94 -0.51 -12.90
CA ALA A 136 -15.24 0.74 -13.16
C ALA A 136 -13.95 0.53 -13.97
N THR A 137 -13.20 -0.54 -13.68
CA THR A 137 -11.95 -0.84 -14.41
C THR A 137 -12.26 -1.22 -15.85
N GLU A 138 -13.27 -2.06 -16.10
CA GLU A 138 -13.69 -2.43 -17.46
C GLU A 138 -14.02 -1.18 -18.30
N ARG A 139 -14.86 -0.29 -17.77
CA ARG A 139 -15.25 0.94 -18.46
C ARG A 139 -14.11 1.95 -18.63
N LEU A 140 -13.23 2.07 -17.64
CA LEU A 140 -12.12 3.03 -17.72
C LEU A 140 -10.93 2.51 -18.52
N MET A 141 -10.77 1.19 -18.69
CA MET A 141 -9.75 0.62 -19.57
C MET A 141 -9.99 1.02 -21.04
N GLU A 142 -11.24 1.16 -21.45
CA GLU A 142 -11.62 1.68 -22.77
C GLU A 142 -11.29 3.17 -22.94
N THR A 143 -10.99 3.88 -21.84
CA THR A 143 -10.79 5.34 -21.84
C THR A 143 -9.32 5.72 -21.65
N ARG A 144 -8.85 6.77 -22.34
CA ARG A 144 -7.46 7.29 -22.20
C ARG A 144 -7.18 8.08 -20.91
N VAL A 145 -8.01 7.94 -19.88
CA VAL A 145 -7.85 8.71 -18.62
C VAL A 145 -6.54 8.31 -17.95
N ALA A 146 -5.70 9.29 -17.60
CA ALA A 146 -4.46 9.03 -16.87
C ALA A 146 -4.79 8.67 -15.41
N SER A 147 -4.08 7.70 -14.85
CA SER A 147 -4.29 7.21 -13.47
C SER A 147 -4.23 8.34 -12.42
N ASP A 148 -3.34 9.31 -12.59
CA ASP A 148 -3.20 10.45 -11.67
C ASP A 148 -4.45 11.34 -11.60
N TRP A 149 -5.21 11.48 -12.70
CA TRP A 149 -6.44 12.27 -12.71
C TRP A 149 -7.53 11.68 -11.83
N LEU A 150 -7.59 10.35 -11.69
CA LEU A 150 -8.55 9.68 -10.81
C LEU A 150 -8.26 9.98 -9.34
N ILE A 151 -6.98 10.09 -8.97
CA ILE A 151 -6.58 10.49 -7.63
C ILE A 151 -6.94 11.95 -7.37
N TYR A 152 -6.68 12.85 -8.32
CA TYR A 152 -7.09 14.26 -8.19
C TYR A 152 -8.61 14.40 -8.11
N ALA A 153 -9.37 13.60 -8.87
CA ALA A 153 -10.83 13.56 -8.77
C ALA A 153 -11.29 13.11 -7.37
N ALA A 154 -10.65 12.10 -6.78
CA ALA A 154 -10.97 11.67 -5.42
C ALA A 154 -10.65 12.75 -4.37
N VAL A 155 -9.50 13.43 -4.48
CA VAL A 155 -9.15 14.58 -3.62
C VAL A 155 -10.17 15.71 -3.77
N ALA A 156 -10.57 16.03 -5.01
CA ALA A 156 -11.56 17.05 -5.30
C ALA A 156 -12.92 16.69 -4.67
N LEU A 157 -13.38 15.45 -4.81
CA LEU A 157 -14.62 14.97 -4.19
C LEU A 157 -14.59 15.11 -2.66
N ASN A 158 -13.49 14.73 -2.00
CA ASN A 158 -13.34 14.91 -0.56
C ASN A 158 -13.38 16.39 -0.15
N THR A 159 -12.75 17.26 -0.93
CA THR A 159 -12.70 18.70 -0.66
C THR A 159 -14.08 19.34 -0.85
N VAL A 160 -14.81 18.96 -1.89
CA VAL A 160 -16.19 19.40 -2.13
C VAL A 160 -17.11 18.86 -1.03
N ALA A 161 -16.92 17.61 -0.57
CA ALA A 161 -17.64 17.05 0.56
C ALA A 161 -17.38 17.83 1.86
N ALA A 162 -16.13 18.19 2.13
CA ALA A 162 -15.77 19.04 3.28
C ALA A 162 -16.52 20.37 3.22
N PHE A 163 -16.54 21.03 2.06
CA PHE A 163 -17.30 22.26 1.87
C PHE A 163 -18.81 22.03 2.07
N ALA A 164 -19.39 20.97 1.51
CA ALA A 164 -20.80 20.62 1.67
C ALA A 164 -21.19 20.38 3.14
N PHE A 165 -20.33 19.74 3.94
CA PHE A 165 -20.54 19.61 5.38
C PHE A 165 -20.62 20.98 6.07
N THR A 166 -19.80 21.96 5.69
CA THR A 166 -19.87 23.30 6.30
C THR A 166 -21.20 24.02 6.03
N ARG A 167 -21.91 23.63 4.96
CA ARG A 167 -23.23 24.16 4.55
C ARG A 167 -24.40 23.31 5.04
N GLY A 168 -24.14 22.21 5.74
CA GLY A 168 -25.15 21.31 6.27
C GLY A 168 -25.76 20.35 5.27
N TRP A 169 -25.17 20.21 4.08
CA TRP A 169 -25.59 19.23 3.08
C TRP A 169 -24.97 17.86 3.40
N LEU A 170 -25.39 17.28 4.52
CA LEU A 170 -24.74 16.09 5.09
C LEU A 170 -24.91 14.85 4.20
N GLY A 171 -26.12 14.62 3.67
CA GLY A 171 -26.39 13.51 2.75
C GLY A 171 -25.55 13.58 1.47
N PRO A 172 -25.61 14.69 0.71
CA PRO A 172 -24.76 14.88 -0.46
C PRO A 172 -23.26 14.77 -0.16
N ALA A 173 -22.80 15.29 0.97
CA ALA A 173 -21.39 15.19 1.38
C ALA A 173 -20.96 13.72 1.58
N VAL A 174 -21.77 12.91 2.29
CA VAL A 174 -21.50 11.47 2.43
C VAL A 174 -21.52 10.77 1.08
N ALA A 175 -22.47 11.10 0.20
CA ALA A 175 -22.53 10.52 -1.14
C ALA A 175 -21.26 10.81 -1.96
N LEU A 176 -20.74 12.05 -1.90
CA LEU A 176 -19.48 12.43 -2.54
C LEU A 176 -18.28 11.67 -1.95
N MET A 177 -18.23 11.49 -0.62
CA MET A 177 -17.18 10.71 0.01
C MET A 177 -17.22 9.24 -0.40
N VAL A 178 -18.41 8.64 -0.47
CA VAL A 178 -18.58 7.25 -0.93
C VAL A 178 -18.14 7.12 -2.39
N LEU A 179 -18.50 8.07 -3.25
CA LEU A 179 -18.08 8.09 -4.66
C LEU A 179 -16.56 8.23 -4.83
N SER A 180 -15.86 8.86 -3.87
CA SER A 180 -14.40 8.98 -3.88
C SER A 180 -13.66 7.65 -3.61
N LEU A 181 -14.31 6.67 -2.97
CA LEU A 181 -13.68 5.43 -2.51
C LEU A 181 -13.13 4.56 -3.65
N PRO A 182 -13.90 4.22 -4.70
CA PRO A 182 -13.42 3.35 -5.77
C PRO A 182 -12.33 4.01 -6.63
N LEU A 183 -12.31 5.35 -6.72
CA LEU A 183 -11.38 6.06 -7.61
C LEU A 183 -9.90 5.79 -7.30
N ASP A 184 -9.53 5.69 -6.01
CA ASP A 184 -8.16 5.38 -5.59
C ASP A 184 -7.76 3.91 -5.92
N LEU A 185 -8.71 2.97 -5.79
CA LEU A 185 -8.47 1.57 -6.18
C LEU A 185 -8.30 1.43 -7.69
N VAL A 186 -9.22 2.00 -8.46
CA VAL A 186 -9.20 1.96 -9.92
C VAL A 186 -7.97 2.69 -10.46
N ALA A 187 -7.57 3.81 -9.87
CA ALA A 187 -6.34 4.51 -10.23
C ALA A 187 -5.12 3.60 -10.09
N ARG A 188 -4.96 2.95 -8.93
CA ARG A 188 -3.84 2.04 -8.66
C ARG A 188 -3.85 0.85 -9.62
N ARG A 189 -5.02 0.23 -9.84
CA ARG A 189 -5.17 -0.91 -10.76
C ARG A 189 -4.81 -0.54 -12.19
N ILE A 190 -5.34 0.57 -12.72
CA ILE A 190 -5.00 1.06 -14.06
C ILE A 190 -3.51 1.44 -14.16
N GLY A 191 -2.95 2.06 -13.11
CA GLY A 191 -1.53 2.41 -13.07
C GLY A 191 -0.63 1.17 -13.17
N LEU A 192 -0.96 0.11 -12.42
CA LEU A 192 -0.26 -1.16 -12.48
C LEU A 192 -0.42 -1.83 -13.85
N LEU A 193 -1.64 -1.91 -14.40
CA LEU A 193 -1.90 -2.49 -15.72
C LEU A 193 -1.21 -1.73 -16.86
N ARG A 194 -0.97 -0.43 -16.70
CA ARG A 194 -0.26 0.41 -17.69
C ARG A 194 1.24 0.50 -17.45
N LEU A 195 1.79 -0.30 -16.52
CA LEU A 195 3.20 -0.25 -16.10
C LEU A 195 3.68 1.17 -15.72
N ARG A 196 2.73 2.02 -15.32
CA ARG A 196 2.96 3.37 -14.80
C ARG A 196 2.32 3.42 -13.42
N PRO A 197 2.91 2.71 -12.42
CA PRO A 197 2.40 2.74 -11.07
C PRO A 197 2.35 4.20 -10.61
N VAL A 198 1.25 4.56 -9.94
CA VAL A 198 1.13 5.87 -9.32
C VAL A 198 2.33 6.04 -8.39
N SER A 199 3.15 7.05 -8.66
CA SER A 199 4.29 7.33 -7.81
C SER A 199 3.82 7.55 -6.37
N ALA A 200 4.40 6.83 -5.40
CA ALA A 200 4.16 7.06 -3.98
C ALA A 200 4.53 8.50 -3.53
N ARG A 201 5.27 9.24 -4.38
CA ARG A 201 5.61 10.65 -4.19
C ARG A 201 4.62 11.62 -4.85
N SER A 202 3.57 11.12 -5.52
CA SER A 202 2.59 12.00 -6.16
C SER A 202 1.88 12.85 -5.11
N VAL A 203 1.77 14.15 -5.41
CA VAL A 203 1.13 15.12 -4.51
C VAL A 203 -0.32 14.74 -4.24
N GLY A 204 -1.02 14.24 -5.27
CA GLY A 204 -2.38 13.72 -5.15
C GLY A 204 -2.50 12.57 -4.15
N ALA A 205 -1.62 11.56 -4.21
CA ALA A 205 -1.68 10.43 -3.28
C ALA A 205 -1.43 10.87 -1.83
N ARG A 206 -0.54 11.85 -1.63
CA ARG A 206 -0.28 12.45 -0.31
C ARG A 206 -1.44 13.29 0.21
N LEU A 207 -2.19 13.95 -0.67
CA LEU A 207 -3.34 14.81 -0.34
C LEU A 207 -4.63 14.03 -0.05
N LEU A 208 -4.74 12.76 -0.46
CA LEU A 208 -5.94 11.95 -0.23
C LEU A 208 -6.29 11.80 1.27
N TRP A 209 -5.29 11.57 2.11
CA TRP A 209 -5.50 11.42 3.56
C TRP A 209 -5.87 12.75 4.24
N PRO A 210 -5.10 13.84 4.05
CA PRO A 210 -5.46 15.16 4.57
C PRO A 210 -6.82 15.65 4.08
N SER A 211 -7.19 15.42 2.82
CA SER A 211 -8.50 15.84 2.30
C SER A 211 -9.67 15.12 2.98
N ALA A 212 -9.52 13.83 3.30
CA ALA A 212 -10.52 13.10 4.08
C ALA A 212 -10.57 13.56 5.55
N GLY A 213 -9.40 13.85 6.15
CA GLY A 213 -9.32 14.45 7.47
C GLY A 213 -9.99 15.83 7.54
N LEU A 214 -9.81 16.66 6.51
CA LEU A 214 -10.49 17.96 6.38
C LEU A 214 -12.01 17.79 6.30
N ALA A 215 -12.51 16.79 5.57
CA ALA A 215 -13.95 16.51 5.53
C ALA A 215 -14.50 16.10 6.91
N LEU A 216 -13.75 15.29 7.65
CA LEU A 216 -14.10 14.88 9.02
C LEU A 216 -14.13 16.09 9.98
N LEU A 217 -13.12 16.96 9.92
CA LEU A 217 -13.07 18.19 10.72
C LEU A 217 -14.21 19.16 10.35
N ALA A 218 -14.54 19.28 9.06
CA ALA A 218 -15.65 20.10 8.60
C ALA A 218 -17.01 19.59 9.13
N LEU A 219 -17.19 18.26 9.20
CA LEU A 219 -18.35 17.64 9.84
C LEU A 219 -18.38 17.93 11.34
N GLY A 220 -17.28 17.72 12.06
CA GLY A 220 -17.18 18.04 13.49
C GLY A 220 -17.48 19.50 13.80
N TRP A 221 -16.98 20.41 12.97
CA TRP A 221 -17.25 21.85 13.06
C TRP A 221 -18.73 22.18 12.83
N PHE A 222 -19.35 21.55 11.83
CA PHE A 222 -20.78 21.74 11.56
C PHE A 222 -21.65 21.29 12.73
N VAL A 223 -21.39 20.08 13.25
CA VAL A 223 -22.15 19.52 14.39
C VAL A 223 -21.98 20.37 15.65
N THR A 224 -20.77 20.89 15.88
CA THR A 224 -20.49 21.84 16.97
C THR A 224 -21.32 23.12 16.82
N ARG A 225 -21.39 23.70 15.62
CA ARG A 225 -22.18 24.91 15.34
C ARG A 225 -23.69 24.73 15.52
N GLN A 226 -24.20 23.52 15.31
CA GLN A 226 -25.63 23.24 15.54
C GLN A 226 -26.00 23.11 17.02
N GLY A 227 -25.03 23.15 17.95
CA GLY A 227 -25.29 23.08 19.39
C GLY A 227 -25.66 21.69 19.94
N VAL A 228 -25.89 20.71 19.06
CA VAL A 228 -26.30 19.34 19.45
C VAL A 228 -25.15 18.52 20.06
N GLY A 229 -23.89 18.82 19.70
CA GLY A 229 -22.70 18.10 20.20
C GLY A 229 -21.79 18.90 21.14
N GLY A 230 -21.99 20.21 21.25
CA GLY A 230 -21.05 21.12 21.89
C GLY A 230 -19.61 20.98 21.36
N TRP A 231 -18.63 21.39 22.15
CA TRP A 231 -17.20 21.25 21.81
C TRP A 231 -16.72 19.80 21.68
N GLY A 232 -17.49 18.83 22.19
CA GLY A 232 -17.15 17.41 22.11
C GLY A 232 -17.06 16.88 20.69
N ALA A 233 -17.92 17.36 19.78
CA ALA A 233 -17.93 16.91 18.38
C ALA A 233 -16.64 17.30 17.64
N ILE A 234 -16.19 18.56 17.76
CA ILE A 234 -14.95 18.99 17.12
C ILE A 234 -13.72 18.32 17.76
N MET A 235 -13.72 18.11 19.08
CA MET A 235 -12.63 17.40 19.77
C MET A 235 -12.56 15.93 19.37
N ALA A 236 -13.71 15.26 19.21
CA ALA A 236 -13.77 13.89 18.70
C ALA A 236 -13.25 13.80 17.25
N ALA A 237 -13.58 14.78 16.40
CA ALA A 237 -13.05 14.85 15.05
C ALA A 237 -11.52 15.04 15.02
N PHE A 238 -10.98 15.93 15.87
CA PHE A 238 -9.53 16.10 16.02
C PHE A 238 -8.84 14.84 16.57
N ALA A 239 -9.42 14.21 17.58
CA ALA A 239 -8.90 12.96 18.15
C ALA A 239 -8.88 11.84 17.10
N ALA A 240 -9.98 11.66 16.37
CA ALA A 240 -10.07 10.68 15.28
C ALA A 240 -9.03 10.94 14.19
N ALA A 241 -8.87 12.19 13.75
CA ALA A 241 -7.86 12.55 12.77
C ALA A 241 -6.43 12.33 13.29
N GLY A 242 -6.16 12.71 14.55
CA GLY A 242 -4.86 12.54 15.19
C GLY A 242 -4.47 11.06 15.36
N PHE A 243 -5.37 10.24 15.90
CA PHE A 243 -5.14 8.80 16.04
C PHE A 243 -5.04 8.09 14.69
N ALA A 244 -5.80 8.52 13.68
CA ALA A 244 -5.67 7.99 12.33
C ALA A 244 -4.30 8.29 11.71
N GLU A 245 -3.79 9.51 11.89
CA GLU A 245 -2.44 9.87 11.43
C GLU A 245 -1.35 9.15 12.22
N ALA A 246 -1.49 9.05 13.55
CA ALA A 246 -0.56 8.29 14.39
C ALA A 246 -0.53 6.80 13.98
N PHE A 247 -1.69 6.18 13.78
CA PHE A 247 -1.82 4.82 13.26
C PHE A 247 -1.12 4.67 11.90
N ARG A 248 -1.30 5.63 10.99
CA ARG A 248 -0.68 5.60 9.66
C ARG A 248 0.84 5.64 9.73
N LEU A 249 1.40 6.45 10.64
CA LEU A 249 2.84 6.54 10.86
C LEU A 249 3.40 5.28 11.52
N GLU A 250 2.67 4.73 12.49
CA GLU A 250 3.13 3.59 13.31
C GLU A 250 3.02 2.26 12.57
N ARG A 251 2.01 2.08 11.71
CA ARG A 251 1.75 0.83 10.99
C ARG A 251 2.90 0.41 10.09
N GLY A 252 3.57 1.34 9.43
CA GLY A 252 4.72 1.06 8.55
C GLY A 252 4.51 -0.16 7.63
N SER A 253 5.52 -1.02 7.55
CA SER A 253 5.53 -2.32 6.84
C SER A 253 5.21 -3.53 7.74
N ILE A 254 4.72 -3.30 8.96
CA ILE A 254 4.47 -4.37 9.94
C ILE A 254 3.19 -5.14 9.55
N ASP A 255 3.30 -6.47 9.45
CA ASP A 255 2.14 -7.33 9.22
C ASP A 255 1.44 -7.61 10.55
N VAL A 256 0.35 -6.89 10.80
CA VAL A 256 -0.39 -6.97 12.06
C VAL A 256 -1.52 -8.00 11.96
N PRO A 257 -1.64 -8.94 12.91
CA PRO A 257 -2.74 -9.89 12.92
C PRO A 257 -4.09 -9.16 12.97
N GLY A 258 -5.01 -9.52 12.09
CA GLY A 258 -6.31 -8.86 11.98
C GLY A 258 -6.32 -7.54 11.20
N LYS A 259 -5.30 -7.25 10.38
CA LYS A 259 -5.18 -6.02 9.55
C LYS A 259 -6.45 -5.57 8.84
N LEU A 260 -7.29 -6.50 8.42
CA LEU A 260 -8.57 -6.27 7.75
C LEU A 260 -9.54 -5.41 8.55
N TRP A 261 -9.50 -5.52 9.88
CA TRP A 261 -10.44 -4.84 10.79
C TRP A 261 -9.87 -3.56 11.38
N LEU A 262 -8.62 -3.21 11.07
CA LEU A 262 -8.01 -1.98 11.55
C LEU A 262 -8.54 -0.76 10.81
N PHE A 263 -8.41 0.40 11.46
CA PHE A 263 -8.86 1.67 10.93
C PHE A 263 -8.34 1.94 9.52
N SER A 264 -9.24 2.35 8.63
CA SER A 264 -8.90 2.79 7.29
C SER A 264 -9.79 3.95 6.87
N ARG A 265 -9.31 4.78 5.93
CA ARG A 265 -10.13 5.85 5.34
C ARG A 265 -11.47 5.31 4.82
N ARG A 266 -11.45 4.15 4.16
CA ARG A 266 -12.64 3.55 3.53
C ARG A 266 -13.64 3.05 4.56
N SER A 267 -13.17 2.38 5.61
CA SER A 267 -14.03 1.96 6.73
C SER A 267 -14.66 3.15 7.43
N ALA A 268 -13.92 4.25 7.62
CA ALA A 268 -14.46 5.48 8.21
C ALA A 268 -15.59 6.11 7.36
N VAL A 269 -15.45 6.12 6.03
CA VAL A 269 -16.49 6.66 5.11
C VAL A 269 -17.72 5.76 5.09
N ILE A 270 -17.55 4.44 4.99
CA ILE A 270 -18.69 3.50 4.98
C ILE A 270 -19.41 3.48 6.32
N ALA A 271 -18.66 3.57 7.43
CA ALA A 271 -19.24 3.69 8.76
C ALA A 271 -20.13 4.92 8.89
N ALA A 272 -19.92 5.99 8.11
CA ALA A 272 -20.75 7.19 8.16
C ALA A 272 -22.20 6.94 7.72
N ILE A 273 -22.44 5.98 6.82
CA ILE A 273 -23.75 5.74 6.19
C ILE A 273 -24.86 5.48 7.22
N PRO A 274 -24.75 4.49 8.14
CA PRO A 274 -25.80 4.23 9.12
C PRO A 274 -26.05 5.44 10.04
N PHE A 275 -25.01 6.18 10.43
CA PHE A 275 -25.19 7.39 11.26
C PHE A 275 -25.79 8.55 10.49
N ALA A 276 -25.52 8.64 9.19
CA ALA A 276 -26.12 9.64 8.32
C ALA A 276 -27.63 9.41 8.19
N LEU A 277 -28.06 8.15 8.04
CA LEU A 277 -29.47 7.77 7.99
C LEU A 277 -30.19 8.02 9.31
N LEU A 278 -29.51 7.82 10.44
CA LEU A 278 -30.06 8.03 11.78
C LEU A 278 -29.89 9.47 12.31
N GLY A 279 -29.18 10.33 11.57
CA GLY A 279 -28.81 11.68 12.03
C GLY A 279 -27.88 11.72 13.25
N ALA A 280 -27.27 10.59 13.62
CA ALA A 280 -26.51 10.42 14.85
C ALA A 280 -25.01 10.78 14.71
N TRP A 281 -24.73 12.00 14.24
CA TRP A 281 -23.38 12.45 13.89
C TRP A 281 -22.40 12.52 15.07
N ASN A 282 -22.89 12.84 16.27
CA ASN A 282 -22.07 12.80 17.49
C ASN A 282 -21.55 11.38 17.77
N SER A 283 -22.44 10.39 17.66
CA SER A 283 -22.10 8.98 17.86
C SER A 283 -21.11 8.51 16.80
N TYR A 284 -21.25 8.96 15.56
CA TYR A 284 -20.27 8.68 14.50
C TYR A 284 -18.87 9.21 14.84
N LEU A 285 -18.76 10.48 15.23
CA LEU A 285 -17.48 11.10 15.55
C LEU A 285 -16.81 10.43 16.77
N ALA A 286 -17.59 10.12 17.81
CA ALA A 286 -17.11 9.40 18.98
C ALA A 286 -16.65 7.97 18.63
N LEU A 287 -17.46 7.25 17.83
CA LEU A 287 -17.10 5.91 17.36
C LEU A 287 -15.81 5.94 16.55
N LEU A 288 -15.66 6.89 15.63
CA LEU A 288 -14.44 7.03 14.83
C LEU A 288 -13.21 7.31 15.69
N ALA A 289 -13.33 8.19 16.68
CA ALA A 289 -12.23 8.49 17.60
C ALA A 289 -11.79 7.24 18.36
N LEU A 290 -12.75 6.46 18.89
CA LEU A 290 -12.49 5.20 19.58
C LEU A 290 -11.90 4.15 18.63
N TYR A 291 -12.43 4.03 17.42
CA TYR A 291 -11.98 3.05 16.44
C TYR A 291 -10.55 3.33 15.94
N ALA A 292 -10.23 4.60 15.68
CA ALA A 292 -8.88 5.05 15.34
C ALA A 292 -7.91 4.83 16.51
N ALA A 293 -8.32 5.19 17.73
CA ALA A 293 -7.49 4.99 18.93
C ALA A 293 -7.21 3.51 19.19
N ALA A 294 -8.24 2.65 19.17
CA ALA A 294 -8.08 1.20 19.36
C ALA A 294 -7.16 0.59 18.31
N SER A 295 -7.29 1.00 17.05
CA SER A 295 -6.41 0.54 15.97
C SER A 295 -4.96 0.99 16.18
N PHE A 296 -4.75 2.23 16.59
CA PHE A 296 -3.42 2.75 16.94
C PHE A 296 -2.77 1.97 18.09
N PHE A 297 -3.47 1.81 19.21
CA PHE A 297 -2.94 1.10 20.38
C PHE A 297 -2.66 -0.38 20.10
N LEU A 298 -3.47 -1.04 19.28
CA LEU A 298 -3.23 -2.42 18.89
C LEU A 298 -1.93 -2.55 18.07
N VAL A 299 -1.72 -1.67 17.09
CA VAL A 299 -0.47 -1.65 16.31
C VAL A 299 0.74 -1.35 17.19
N GLN A 300 0.61 -0.36 18.09
CA GLN A 300 1.67 0.00 19.01
C GLN A 300 2.03 -1.18 19.94
N HIS A 301 1.03 -1.90 20.46
CA HIS A 301 1.24 -3.07 21.32
C HIS A 301 1.96 -4.20 20.59
N VAL A 302 1.59 -4.48 19.34
CA VAL A 302 2.27 -5.49 18.52
C VAL A 302 3.72 -5.10 18.28
N ARG A 303 3.99 -3.86 17.89
CA ARG A 303 5.35 -3.37 17.64
C ARG A 303 6.26 -3.49 18.87
N HIS A 304 5.74 -3.16 20.05
CA HIS A 304 6.51 -3.28 21.30
C HIS A 304 6.81 -4.74 21.69
N ARG A 305 5.91 -5.68 21.39
CA ARG A 305 6.16 -7.11 21.64
C ARG A 305 7.27 -7.65 20.75
N ASP A 306 7.28 -7.28 19.48
CA ASP A 306 8.29 -7.74 18.52
C ASP A 306 9.68 -7.17 18.86
N SER A 307 9.76 -5.94 19.35
CA SER A 307 11.04 -5.36 19.82
C SER A 307 11.58 -6.00 21.10
N GLY A 308 10.75 -6.67 21.91
CA GLY A 308 11.15 -7.28 23.18
C GLY A 308 11.59 -8.74 23.09
N GLN A 309 11.52 -9.37 21.92
CA GLN A 309 11.98 -10.75 21.68
C GLN A 309 13.38 -10.82 21.04
N GLY A 310 14.03 -9.67 20.85
CA GLY A 310 15.37 -9.55 20.26
C GLY A 310 16.52 -9.41 21.26
N ASP A 311 16.24 -9.36 22.57
CA ASP A 311 17.23 -9.33 23.67
C ASP A 311 17.29 -10.70 24.39
#